data_AF-A0AAW6U2A6-F1
#
_entry.id   AF-A0AAW6U2A6-F1
#
_cell.length_a   1.000
_cell.length_b   1.000
_cell.length_c   1.000
_cell.angle_alpha   90.00
_cell.angle_beta   90.00
_cell.angle_gamma   90.00
#
_symmetry.space_group_name_H-M   'P 1'
#
loop_
_entity.id
_entity.type
_entity.pdbx_description
1 polymer ?
#
loop_
_entity_poly.entity_id
_entity_poly.type
_entity_poly.pdbx_seq_one_letter_code
_entity_poly.pdbx_strand_id
1 'polypeptide(L)'
;MRKSNTVVLTAVAVAFAGIVVAAFCLPVPTSWLFRFLQWHIEGKRVRIFCETDHEALLKACRELSAQMPKGGREAHVYEVGVFSGRSLPRPIRALRPREVIVNEDGTVTLSMFSGWHPFGVWASPEGYEGQRPQEAQRKLVEGLWYYDEDYRWAPDQLDKWIDAQIERNRAAR
;
A
#
# COMPACT_ATOMS: atom_id res chain seq x y z
N MET A 1 -31.94 26.90 36.03
CA MET A 1 -31.97 25.87 34.96
C MET A 1 -30.56 25.46 34.51
N ARG A 2 -29.71 24.87 35.39
CA ARG A 2 -28.30 24.53 35.06
C ARG A 2 -27.93 23.05 35.26
N LYS A 3 -28.81 22.27 35.90
CA LYS A 3 -28.57 20.85 36.25
C LYS A 3 -28.76 19.86 35.09
N SER A 4 -29.57 20.19 34.09
CA SER A 4 -29.90 19.25 33.00
C SER A 4 -28.74 19.04 32.02
N ASN A 5 -27.97 20.10 31.73
CA ASN A 5 -26.83 20.00 30.79
C ASN A 5 -25.69 19.15 31.31
N THR A 6 -25.45 19.14 32.63
CA THR A 6 -24.37 18.34 33.23
C THR A 6 -24.68 16.85 33.10
N VAL A 7 -25.92 16.43 33.38
CA VAL A 7 -26.34 15.02 33.30
C VAL A 7 -26.24 14.49 31.87
N VAL A 8 -26.65 15.29 30.88
CA VAL A 8 -26.54 14.92 29.47
C VAL A 8 -25.08 14.78 29.03
N LEU A 9 -24.21 15.71 29.44
CA LEU A 9 -22.77 15.63 29.13
C LEU A 9 -22.11 14.40 29.74
N THR A 10 -22.46 14.05 30.99
CA THR A 10 -21.90 12.86 31.65
C THR A 10 -22.38 11.58 30.97
N ALA A 11 -23.66 11.50 30.58
CA ALA A 11 -24.19 10.33 29.87
C ALA A 11 -23.50 10.13 28.51
N VAL A 12 -23.26 11.21 27.75
CA VAL A 12 -22.54 11.15 26.47
C VAL A 12 -21.09 10.71 26.65
N ALA A 13 -20.40 11.23 27.67
CA ALA A 13 -19.01 10.85 27.95
C ALA A 13 -18.88 9.37 28.34
N VAL A 14 -19.81 8.84 29.15
CA VAL A 14 -19.83 7.42 29.54
C VAL A 14 -20.15 6.52 28.34
N ALA A 15 -21.10 6.92 27.49
CA ALA A 15 -21.41 6.17 26.27
C ALA A 15 -20.21 6.15 25.31
N PHE A 16 -19.51 7.27 25.14
CA PHE A 16 -18.31 7.35 24.30
C PHE A 16 -17.17 6.51 24.86
N ALA A 17 -16.92 6.57 26.18
CA ALA A 17 -15.93 5.72 26.83
C ALA A 17 -16.27 4.23 26.69
N GLY A 18 -17.55 3.85 26.81
CA GLY A 18 -18.01 2.48 26.59
C GLY A 18 -17.77 2.00 25.16
N ILE A 19 -18.00 2.85 24.15
CA ILE A 19 -17.71 2.53 22.74
C ILE A 19 -16.20 2.37 22.50
N VAL A 20 -15.38 3.26 23.08
CA VAL A 20 -13.92 3.16 22.97
C VAL A 20 -13.43 1.86 23.62
N VAL A 21 -13.86 1.56 24.85
CA VAL A 21 -13.45 0.33 25.55
C VAL A 21 -13.95 -0.92 24.80
N ALA A 22 -15.20 -0.94 24.32
CA ALA A 22 -15.70 -2.07 23.53
C ALA A 22 -14.93 -2.26 22.21
N ALA A 23 -14.51 -1.17 21.55
CA ALA A 23 -13.66 -1.24 20.36
C ALA A 23 -12.26 -1.81 20.66
N PHE A 24 -11.74 -1.64 21.89
CA PHE A 24 -10.46 -2.18 22.34
C PHE A 24 -10.55 -3.57 23.00
N CYS A 25 -11.71 -3.96 23.54
CA CYS A 25 -11.89 -5.23 24.27
C CYS A 25 -12.46 -6.38 23.43
N LEU A 26 -12.99 -6.12 22.23
CA LEU A 26 -13.34 -7.19 21.30
C LEU A 26 -12.07 -7.78 20.66
N PRO A 27 -11.98 -9.11 20.47
CA PRO A 27 -10.83 -9.73 19.83
C PRO A 27 -10.60 -9.07 18.46
N VAL A 28 -9.37 -8.57 18.27
CA VAL A 28 -8.89 -7.74 17.15
C VAL A 28 -9.49 -8.08 15.77
N PRO A 29 -9.64 -9.36 15.34
CA PRO A 29 -10.19 -9.66 14.01
C PRO A 29 -11.68 -9.31 13.81
N THR A 30 -12.44 -9.04 14.88
CA THR A 30 -13.89 -8.76 14.78
C THR A 30 -14.25 -7.28 14.87
N SER A 31 -13.29 -6.41 15.21
CA SER A 31 -13.53 -4.97 15.25
C SER A 31 -13.83 -4.43 13.85
N TRP A 32 -14.79 -3.50 13.76
CA TRP A 32 -15.16 -2.84 12.50
C TRP A 32 -13.95 -2.14 11.85
N LEU A 33 -13.05 -1.58 12.67
CA LEU A 33 -11.81 -0.95 12.21
C LEU A 33 -10.89 -1.95 11.49
N PHE A 34 -10.72 -3.16 12.04
CA PHE A 34 -9.90 -4.19 11.41
C PHE A 34 -10.48 -4.65 10.07
N ARG A 35 -11.80 -4.89 10.01
CA ARG A 35 -12.49 -5.22 8.75
C ARG A 35 -12.36 -4.12 7.71
N PHE A 36 -12.50 -2.86 8.12
CA PHE A 36 -12.31 -1.71 7.23
C PHE A 36 -10.88 -1.64 6.70
N LEU A 37 -9.88 -1.84 7.57
CA LEU A 37 -8.47 -1.85 7.17
C LEU A 37 -8.16 -3.00 6.21
N GLN A 38 -8.64 -4.20 6.49
CA GLN A 38 -8.49 -5.36 5.61
C GLN A 38 -9.11 -5.09 4.24
N TRP A 39 -10.36 -4.60 4.21
CA TRP A 39 -11.02 -4.23 2.95
C TRP A 39 -10.22 -3.17 2.17
N HIS A 40 -9.65 -2.19 2.87
CA HIS A 40 -8.82 -1.16 2.23
C HIS A 40 -7.52 -1.73 1.65
N ILE A 41 -6.86 -2.66 2.35
CA ILE A 41 -5.65 -3.36 1.90
C ILE A 41 -5.97 -4.25 0.69
N GLU A 42 -7.02 -5.05 0.77
CA GLU A 42 -7.46 -5.93 -0.31
C GLU A 42 -7.78 -5.12 -1.57
N GLY A 43 -8.48 -3.99 -1.44
CA GLY A 43 -8.76 -3.10 -2.57
C GLY A 43 -7.49 -2.53 -3.24
N LYS A 44 -6.43 -2.25 -2.48
CA LYS A 44 -5.15 -1.81 -3.06
C LYS A 44 -4.42 -2.94 -3.79
N ARG A 45 -4.44 -4.16 -3.23
CA ARG A 45 -3.88 -5.34 -3.89
C ARG A 45 -4.62 -5.64 -5.21
N VAL A 46 -5.96 -5.63 -5.20
CA VAL A 46 -6.76 -5.79 -6.43
C VAL A 46 -6.38 -4.74 -7.47
N ARG A 47 -6.19 -3.47 -7.08
CA ARG A 47 -5.75 -2.44 -8.01
C ARG A 47 -4.41 -2.76 -8.66
N ILE A 48 -3.42 -3.19 -7.87
CA ILE A 48 -2.11 -3.62 -8.40
C ILE A 48 -2.29 -4.71 -9.44
N PHE A 49 -3.02 -5.78 -9.12
CA PHE A 49 -3.05 -6.98 -9.98
C PHE A 49 -4.04 -6.90 -11.15
N CYS A 50 -5.17 -6.20 -11.00
CA CYS A 50 -6.31 -6.32 -11.92
C CYS A 50 -6.67 -5.01 -12.64
N GLU A 51 -6.28 -3.86 -12.10
CA GLU A 51 -6.67 -2.54 -12.65
C GLU A 51 -5.50 -1.77 -13.23
N THR A 52 -4.27 -2.21 -12.95
CA THR A 52 -3.06 -1.50 -13.35
C THR A 52 -2.51 -2.07 -14.65
N ASP A 53 -2.20 -1.19 -15.59
CA ASP A 53 -1.34 -1.51 -16.72
C ASP A 53 0.11 -1.56 -16.22
N HIS A 54 0.64 -2.78 -16.07
CA HIS A 54 1.97 -3.02 -15.51
C HIS A 54 3.10 -2.47 -16.38
N GLU A 55 2.93 -2.46 -17.71
CA GLU A 55 3.93 -1.92 -18.64
C GLU A 55 3.98 -0.39 -18.54
N ALA A 56 2.81 0.26 -18.52
CA ALA A 56 2.73 1.70 -18.32
C ALA A 56 3.26 2.12 -16.94
N LEU A 57 3.02 1.31 -15.90
CA LEU A 57 3.56 1.54 -14.56
C LEU A 57 5.08 1.43 -14.54
N LEU A 58 5.64 0.36 -15.11
CA LEU A 58 7.09 0.16 -15.18
C LEU A 58 7.77 1.31 -15.94
N LYS A 59 7.22 1.70 -17.08
CA LYS A 59 7.72 2.85 -17.86
C LYS A 59 7.74 4.12 -17.01
N ALA A 60 6.65 4.41 -16.30
CA ALA A 60 6.57 5.57 -15.42
C ALA A 60 7.60 5.52 -14.27
N CYS A 61 7.86 4.35 -13.69
CA CYS A 61 8.90 4.19 -12.68
C CYS A 61 10.30 4.46 -13.25
N ARG A 62 10.59 3.96 -14.46
CA ARG A 62 11.88 4.21 -15.13
C ARG A 62 12.06 5.68 -15.50
N GLU A 63 11.01 6.34 -15.98
CA GLU A 63 11.02 7.79 -16.22
C GLU A 63 11.27 8.60 -14.94
N LEU A 64 10.65 8.19 -13.82
CA LEU A 64 10.88 8.83 -12.52
C LEU A 64 12.33 8.62 -12.05
N SER A 65 12.84 7.40 -12.19
CA SER A 65 14.24 7.07 -11.88
C SER A 65 15.23 7.88 -12.70
N ALA A 66 14.99 8.02 -14.02
CA ALA A 66 15.84 8.79 -14.92
C ALA A 66 15.89 10.30 -14.63
N GLN A 67 14.88 10.84 -13.92
CA GLN A 67 14.85 12.25 -13.50
C GLN A 67 15.75 12.52 -12.29
N MET A 68 16.28 11.49 -11.63
CA MET A 68 17.17 11.68 -10.49
C MET A 68 18.57 12.14 -10.94
N PRO A 69 19.18 13.11 -10.24
CA PRO A 69 20.54 13.53 -10.53
C PRO A 69 21.49 12.34 -10.39
N LYS A 70 22.23 12.01 -11.44
CA LYS A 70 23.29 11.00 -11.37
C LYS A 70 24.31 11.44 -10.31
N GLY A 71 24.46 10.65 -9.25
CA GLY A 71 25.38 10.92 -8.14
C GLY A 71 24.76 11.60 -6.91
N GLY A 72 23.43 11.72 -6.83
CA GLY A 72 22.75 12.08 -5.58
C GLY A 72 22.95 10.98 -4.53
N ARG A 73 23.54 11.34 -3.39
CA ARG A 73 23.86 10.43 -2.26
C ARG A 73 22.68 10.21 -1.31
N GLU A 74 21.45 10.47 -1.75
CA GLU A 74 20.27 10.40 -0.88
C GLU A 74 19.09 9.84 -1.66
N ALA A 75 18.48 8.79 -1.11
CA ALA A 75 17.22 8.25 -1.61
C ALA A 75 16.12 9.33 -1.50
N HIS A 76 15.35 9.52 -2.57
CA HIS A 76 14.28 10.52 -2.59
C HIS A 76 12.95 9.87 -2.19
N VAL A 77 12.36 10.35 -1.11
CA VAL A 77 11.07 9.87 -0.60
C VAL A 77 9.99 10.88 -0.94
N TYR A 78 9.05 10.47 -1.80
CA TYR A 78 7.80 11.18 -2.01
C TYR A 78 6.72 10.57 -1.12
N GLU A 79 6.39 11.22 -0.01
CA GLU A 79 5.16 10.89 0.71
C GLU A 79 3.97 11.33 -0.13
N VAL A 80 3.10 10.40 -0.53
CA VAL A 80 1.96 10.70 -1.39
C VAL A 80 0.73 10.93 -0.51
N GLY A 81 0.71 12.12 0.10
CA GLY A 81 -0.42 12.67 0.85
C GLY A 81 -1.28 13.62 0.00
N VAL A 82 -2.08 14.46 0.67
CA VAL A 82 -3.07 15.37 0.04
C VAL A 82 -2.43 16.40 -0.93
N PHE A 83 -1.14 16.72 -0.79
CA PHE A 83 -0.52 17.86 -1.48
C PHE A 83 0.67 17.54 -2.41
N SER A 84 1.25 16.35 -2.35
CA SER A 84 2.57 16.03 -2.97
C SER A 84 2.52 15.08 -4.17
N GLY A 85 1.38 14.45 -4.46
CA GLY A 85 1.26 13.46 -5.55
C GLY A 85 1.08 14.03 -6.97
N ARG A 86 1.05 15.37 -7.16
CA ARG A 86 0.76 15.98 -8.47
C ARG A 86 1.91 15.88 -9.46
N SER A 87 3.15 15.89 -8.99
CA SER A 87 4.36 15.77 -9.82
C SER A 87 4.61 14.34 -10.30
N LEU A 88 3.98 13.33 -9.68
CA LEU A 88 4.18 11.94 -10.06
C LEU A 88 3.52 11.62 -11.42
N PRO A 89 4.18 10.78 -12.24
CA PRO A 89 3.59 10.23 -13.45
C PRO A 89 2.20 9.64 -13.21
N ARG A 90 1.31 9.77 -14.21
CA ARG A 90 -0.09 9.33 -14.09
C ARG A 90 -0.24 7.86 -13.69
N PRO A 91 0.53 6.89 -14.23
CA PRO A 91 0.40 5.49 -13.83
C PRO A 91 0.70 5.26 -12.34
N ILE A 92 1.76 5.87 -11.83
CA ILE A 92 2.11 5.80 -10.39
C ILE A 92 1.01 6.43 -9.54
N ARG A 93 0.48 7.58 -9.96
CA ARG A 93 -0.60 8.28 -9.23
C ARG A 93 -1.91 7.50 -9.23
N ALA A 94 -2.23 6.83 -10.34
CA ALA A 94 -3.43 6.01 -10.46
C ALA A 94 -3.44 4.85 -9.45
N LEU A 95 -2.26 4.31 -9.14
CA LEU A 95 -2.08 3.28 -8.12
C LEU A 95 -2.44 3.79 -6.71
N ARG A 96 -2.30 5.10 -6.47
CA ARG A 96 -2.45 5.78 -5.17
C ARG A 96 -1.54 5.17 -4.09
N PRO A 97 -0.21 5.13 -4.32
CA PRO A 97 0.75 4.77 -3.27
C PRO A 97 0.57 5.69 -2.08
N ARG A 98 0.98 5.19 -0.91
CA ARG A 98 1.21 6.02 0.27
C ARG A 98 2.57 6.70 0.22
N GLU A 99 3.55 6.00 -0.33
CA GLU A 99 4.93 6.44 -0.40
C GLU A 99 5.58 5.94 -1.68
N VAL A 100 6.43 6.77 -2.29
CA VAL A 100 7.26 6.43 -3.44
C VAL A 100 8.70 6.74 -3.08
N ILE A 101 9.55 5.72 -3.08
CA ILE A 101 10.97 5.83 -2.76
C ILE A 101 11.74 5.58 -4.06
N VAL A 102 12.64 6.50 -4.40
CA VAL A 102 13.60 6.30 -5.48
C VAL A 102 14.99 6.17 -4.85
N ASN A 103 15.58 4.99 -4.96
CA ASN A 103 16.88 4.68 -4.38
C ASN A 103 18.01 5.21 -5.26
N GLU A 104 19.22 5.29 -4.69
CA GLU A 104 20.42 5.77 -5.37
C GLU A 104 20.81 4.94 -6.60
N ASP A 105 20.50 3.64 -6.56
CA ASP A 105 20.73 2.72 -7.68
C ASP A 105 19.67 2.82 -8.78
N GLY A 106 18.74 3.78 -8.67
CA GLY A 106 17.67 4.03 -9.61
C GLY A 106 16.49 3.08 -9.45
N THR A 107 16.47 2.20 -8.46
CA THR A 107 15.29 1.37 -8.18
C THR A 107 14.18 2.19 -7.56
N VAL A 108 12.94 1.84 -7.86
CA VAL A 108 11.75 2.56 -7.38
C VAL A 108 10.86 1.64 -6.59
N THR A 109 10.54 2.01 -5.35
CA THR A 109 9.62 1.30 -4.48
C THR A 109 8.35 2.12 -4.30
N LEU A 110 7.21 1.54 -4.66
CA LEU A 110 5.88 2.11 -4.47
C LEU A 110 5.18 1.37 -3.33
N SER A 111 5.10 1.98 -2.15
CA SER A 111 4.45 1.39 -0.99
C SER A 111 2.97 1.75 -0.97
N MET A 112 2.10 0.73 -0.96
CA MET A 112 0.65 0.92 -0.85
C MET A 112 0.21 1.13 0.59
N PHE A 113 0.98 0.60 1.53
CA PHE A 113 0.69 0.67 2.95
C PHE A 113 2.00 0.70 3.72
N SER A 114 2.15 1.67 4.63
CA SER A 114 3.27 1.71 5.57
C SER A 114 2.74 1.43 6.98
N GLY A 115 3.42 0.54 7.70
CA GLY A 115 2.95 -0.01 8.98
C GLY A 115 3.47 -1.43 9.17
N TRP A 116 2.63 -2.28 9.76
CA TRP A 116 3.04 -3.62 10.22
C TRP A 116 3.10 -4.67 9.10
N HIS A 117 2.57 -4.36 7.91
CA HIS A 117 2.57 -5.23 6.73
C HIS A 117 2.76 -4.37 5.48
N PRO A 118 3.97 -3.87 5.22
CA PRO A 118 4.24 -3.10 4.03
C PRO A 118 4.16 -4.01 2.80
N PHE A 119 3.45 -3.54 1.79
CA PHE A 119 3.33 -4.20 0.50
C PHE A 119 3.22 -3.16 -0.61
N GLY A 120 3.53 -3.58 -1.82
CA GLY A 120 3.51 -2.69 -2.96
C GLY A 120 4.26 -3.25 -4.15
N VAL A 121 4.93 -2.36 -4.89
CA VAL A 121 5.62 -2.71 -6.12
C VAL A 121 7.05 -2.18 -6.07
N TRP A 122 8.00 -3.01 -6.49
CA TRP A 122 9.39 -2.66 -6.70
C TRP A 122 9.70 -2.72 -8.20
N ALA A 123 10.32 -1.67 -8.72
CA ALA A 123 10.67 -1.53 -10.13
C ALA A 123 12.18 -1.34 -10.29
N SER A 124 12.77 -2.08 -11.20
CA SER A 124 14.17 -1.92 -11.57
C SER A 124 14.33 -0.90 -12.71
N PRO A 125 15.43 -0.12 -12.71
CA PRO A 125 15.78 0.66 -13.88
C PRO A 125 16.14 -0.27 -15.05
N GLU A 126 16.25 0.31 -16.25
CA GLU A 126 16.67 -0.43 -17.43
C GLU A 126 18.14 -0.86 -17.30
N GLY A 127 18.43 -2.12 -17.63
CA GLY A 127 19.78 -2.69 -17.51
C GLY A 127 20.26 -2.90 -16.07
N TYR A 128 19.35 -2.95 -15.09
CA TYR A 128 19.72 -3.18 -13.69
C TYR A 128 20.27 -4.60 -13.48
N GLU A 129 21.51 -4.69 -12.97
CA GLU A 129 22.18 -5.96 -12.64
C GLU A 129 22.24 -6.24 -11.13
N GLY A 130 21.67 -5.34 -10.31
CA GLY A 130 21.68 -5.48 -8.86
C GLY A 130 20.71 -6.55 -8.34
N GLN A 131 20.73 -6.76 -7.02
CA GLN A 131 19.90 -7.77 -6.39
C GLN A 131 18.51 -7.23 -6.05
N ARG A 132 17.47 -7.97 -6.47
CA ARG A 132 16.08 -7.72 -6.08
C ARG A 132 15.88 -7.97 -4.57
N PRO A 133 15.04 -7.18 -3.86
CA PRO A 133 14.65 -7.47 -2.49
C PRO A 133 14.03 -8.87 -2.34
N GLN A 134 14.30 -9.55 -1.22
CA GLN A 134 13.84 -10.94 -1.00
C GLN A 134 12.31 -11.06 -0.95
N GLU A 135 11.64 -9.98 -0.55
CA GLU A 135 10.19 -9.86 -0.39
C GLU A 135 9.46 -9.66 -1.72
N ALA A 136 10.18 -9.23 -2.77
CA ALA A 136 9.61 -8.93 -4.08
C ALA A 136 9.41 -10.19 -4.95
N GLN A 137 8.73 -11.21 -4.42
CA GLN A 137 8.77 -12.56 -4.99
C GLN A 137 7.89 -12.75 -6.24
N ARG A 138 6.82 -11.96 -6.38
CA ARG A 138 5.86 -12.15 -7.47
C ARG A 138 6.16 -11.21 -8.63
N LYS A 139 6.57 -11.79 -9.75
CA LYS A 139 6.80 -11.05 -10.99
C LYS A 139 5.46 -10.56 -11.55
N LEU A 140 5.38 -9.27 -11.86
CA LEU A 140 4.26 -8.68 -12.60
C LEU A 140 4.60 -8.65 -14.09
N VAL A 141 5.71 -7.99 -14.42
CA VAL A 141 6.34 -7.96 -15.75
C VAL A 141 7.87 -7.91 -15.58
N GLU A 142 8.64 -8.02 -16.66
CA GLU A 142 10.11 -7.96 -16.57
C GLU A 142 10.59 -6.62 -15.99
N GLY A 143 11.33 -6.66 -14.87
CA GLY A 143 11.73 -5.46 -14.13
C GLY A 143 10.66 -4.83 -13.22
N LEU A 144 9.48 -5.45 -13.06
CA LEU A 144 8.43 -5.01 -12.12
C LEU A 144 7.93 -6.16 -11.25
N TRP A 145 8.05 -6.00 -9.93
CA TRP A 145 7.78 -7.06 -8.97
C TRP A 145 6.86 -6.58 -7.87
N TYR A 146 5.89 -7.40 -7.51
CA TYR A 146 5.10 -7.21 -6.31
C TYR A 146 5.89 -7.69 -5.09
N TYR A 147 5.91 -6.88 -4.04
CA TYR A 147 6.49 -7.24 -2.77
C TYR A 147 5.44 -7.17 -1.66
N ASP A 148 5.60 -8.06 -0.69
CA ASP A 148 4.75 -8.14 0.49
C ASP A 148 5.58 -8.75 1.62
N GLU A 149 5.51 -8.18 2.82
CA GLU A 149 6.20 -8.76 3.97
C GLU A 149 5.68 -10.17 4.31
N ASP A 150 4.42 -10.47 3.97
CA ASP A 150 3.81 -11.77 4.19
C ASP A 150 4.52 -12.91 3.40
N TYR A 151 5.25 -12.59 2.32
CA TYR A 151 6.07 -13.57 1.58
C TYR A 151 7.17 -14.20 2.43
N ARG A 152 7.63 -13.52 3.49
CA ARG A 152 8.66 -14.08 4.39
C ARG A 152 8.13 -15.28 5.17
N TRP A 153 6.83 -15.33 5.44
CA TRP A 153 6.22 -16.30 6.35
C TRP A 153 5.41 -17.36 5.63
N ALA A 154 4.72 -16.99 4.54
CA ALA A 154 3.78 -17.89 3.86
C ALA A 154 3.67 -17.62 2.34
N PRO A 155 4.77 -17.81 1.57
CA PRO A 155 4.81 -17.46 0.15
C PRO A 155 3.73 -18.20 -0.67
N ASP A 156 3.60 -19.51 -0.48
CA ASP A 156 2.62 -20.33 -1.24
C ASP A 156 1.16 -19.96 -0.92
N GLN A 157 0.88 -19.55 0.31
CA GLN A 157 -0.48 -19.17 0.72
C GLN A 157 -0.85 -17.81 0.13
N LEU A 158 0.10 -16.88 0.13
CA LEU A 158 -0.08 -15.57 -0.46
C LEU A 158 -0.29 -15.66 -1.97
N ASP A 159 0.52 -16.45 -2.68
CA ASP A 159 0.35 -16.65 -4.12
C ASP A 159 -1.01 -17.26 -4.47
N LYS A 160 -1.43 -18.31 -3.74
CA LYS A 160 -2.78 -18.89 -3.90
C LYS A 160 -3.88 -17.86 -3.67
N TRP A 161 -3.73 -17.01 -2.65
CA TRP A 161 -4.70 -15.96 -2.37
C TRP A 161 -4.73 -14.91 -3.49
N ILE A 162 -3.57 -14.47 -3.99
CA ILE A 162 -3.45 -13.52 -5.11
C ILE A 162 -4.14 -14.07 -6.35
N ASP A 163 -3.83 -15.31 -6.75
CA ASP A 163 -4.40 -15.96 -7.92
C ASP A 163 -5.94 -16.03 -7.80
N ALA A 164 -6.45 -16.41 -6.63
CA ALA A 164 -7.88 -16.44 -6.38
C ALA A 164 -8.55 -15.05 -6.50
N GLN A 165 -7.87 -13.96 -6.09
CA GLN A 165 -8.40 -12.60 -6.29
C GLN A 165 -8.44 -12.20 -7.76
N ILE A 166 -7.39 -12.55 -8.52
CA ILE A 166 -7.32 -12.27 -9.96
C ILE A 166 -8.44 -13.00 -10.70
N GLU A 167 -8.65 -14.28 -10.40
CA GLU A 167 -9.73 -15.08 -11.00
C GLU A 167 -11.11 -14.53 -10.66
N ARG A 168 -11.36 -14.17 -9.39
CA ARG A 168 -12.63 -13.56 -8.97
C ARG A 168 -12.90 -12.25 -9.69
N ASN A 169 -11.90 -11.37 -9.84
CA ASN A 169 -12.07 -10.10 -10.56
C ASN A 169 -12.35 -10.33 -12.04
N ARG A 170 -11.68 -11.32 -12.66
CA ARG A 170 -11.92 -11.68 -14.06
C ARG A 170 -13.33 -12.22 -14.29
N ALA A 171 -13.86 -13.03 -13.37
CA ALA A 171 -15.22 -13.59 -13.47
C ALA A 171 -16.34 -12.56 -13.25
N ALA A 172 -16.04 -11.44 -12.58
CA ALA A 172 -17.00 -10.37 -12.29
C ALA A 172 -17.13 -9.32 -13.42
N ARG A 173 -16.32 -9.42 -14.49
CA ARG A 173 -16.33 -8.55 -15.67
C ARG A 173 -16.97 -9.25 -16.86
#